data_AF-A0A136KQ20-F1
#
_entry.id   AF-A0A136KQ20-F1
#
_cell.length_a   1.000
_cell.length_b   1.000
_cell.length_c   1.000
_cell.angle_alpha   90.00
_cell.angle_beta   90.00
_cell.angle_gamma   90.00
#
_symmetry.space_group_name_H-M   'P 1'
#
loop_
_entity.id
_entity.type
_entity.pdbx_description
1 polymer ?
#
loop_
_entity_poly.entity_id
_entity_poly.type
_entity_poly.pdbx_seq_one_letter_code
_entity_poly.pdbx_strand_id
1 'polypeptide(L)'
;MGAPTSLAIPTTVNPGQTVDLTVDMTSPSNAGHYFGYWKFKSNSGGNFGIGSNMNKSFWVEINVGSSSGTGYDFTANAASATWSSGAGALTFPGTDGSANGFGINQATPKLESGVTSAQAGLLFAPNNVTNGYVQASYPAFRVNSGDRFQATIGCEHGATQCYVAYSLNYQIGNGPVKTFWTFREKYEGWTYNVNLDLSSLANQDVKFILVVNAAGSPTGDRALWVNPIIARAGGGTGATATPTATGTPPTATPTKTGTVQPNACDRAQFVSDVTIPDGTVLAPGIGFSKTWRLKNVGTCTWTNYSLIYDSGEKMGGNDSYLIPNTVAPGQTVDITIQLTSPTTAGTYRGYWKLKNNTGVPFGIGSAGTKSFWVEIKVSGTGINPVTPTVGTPATAGPTATPAAGTSYDFAANVCAATWYSGAGTLPCPGTDGDAKGFVLIKNPSKLETGANDNRTGLLTNPQNINNGYIQGIYPSYLVKAGDKFRATIGCEGGATSCYVVFRLDYSVSGSSSIQTFWAFVEKYEGGVYNADIDLSALAGQNIKFILTVLATGPASGDRALWVAPHIFSASASVVPTNTVTPSATNTTMAPSATATPTITNTSEPATATVTETPAPSTETPTSTPTP
;
A
#
# COMPACT_ATOMS: atom_id res chain seq x y z
N MET A 1 -6.57 33.60 6.12
CA MET A 1 -5.17 33.22 5.83
C MET A 1 -4.40 34.52 5.59
N GLY A 2 -3.18 34.66 6.08
CA GLY A 2 -2.38 35.88 5.94
C GLY A 2 -1.79 35.97 4.54
N ALA A 3 -2.45 36.70 3.65
CA ALA A 3 -2.09 36.84 2.24
C ALA A 3 -2.27 38.31 1.80
N PRO A 4 -1.56 38.78 0.76
CA PRO A 4 -1.79 40.11 0.21
C PRO A 4 -3.22 40.24 -0.34
N THR A 5 -3.88 41.38 -0.12
CA THR A 5 -5.28 41.62 -0.54
C THR A 5 -5.47 41.66 -2.06
N SER A 6 -4.38 41.87 -2.80
CA SER A 6 -4.28 41.64 -4.25
C SER A 6 -2.83 41.45 -4.64
N LEU A 7 -2.55 40.54 -5.57
CA LEU A 7 -1.24 40.37 -6.19
C LEU A 7 -1.35 40.70 -7.70
N ALA A 8 -0.33 41.35 -8.26
CA ALA A 8 -0.25 41.57 -9.70
C ALA A 8 0.15 40.26 -10.40
N ILE A 9 -0.52 39.92 -11.50
CA ILE A 9 -0.10 38.79 -12.35
C ILE A 9 1.25 39.18 -12.99
N PRO A 10 2.31 38.37 -12.87
CA PRO A 10 3.67 38.77 -13.27
C PRO A 10 3.89 38.81 -14.79
N THR A 11 2.92 38.38 -15.59
CA THR A 11 3.00 38.26 -17.05
C THR A 11 1.70 38.67 -17.73
N THR A 12 1.78 39.11 -18.99
CA THR A 12 0.61 39.40 -19.83
C THR A 12 -0.04 38.10 -20.29
N VAL A 13 -1.29 37.87 -19.90
CA VAL A 13 -2.06 36.67 -20.24
C VAL A 13 -3.00 36.96 -21.41
N ASN A 14 -2.62 36.50 -22.60
CA ASN A 14 -3.44 36.67 -23.81
C ASN A 14 -4.63 35.68 -23.85
N PRO A 15 -5.71 35.96 -24.60
CA PRO A 15 -6.82 35.03 -24.76
C PRO A 15 -6.35 33.63 -25.19
N GLY A 16 -6.82 32.60 -24.50
CA GLY A 16 -6.42 31.21 -24.72
C GLY A 16 -5.09 30.78 -24.10
N GLN A 17 -4.34 31.69 -23.46
CA GLN A 17 -3.17 31.32 -22.66
C GLN A 17 -3.57 30.83 -21.26
N THR A 18 -2.71 30.00 -20.66
CA THR A 18 -2.78 29.63 -19.23
C THR A 18 -1.78 30.48 -18.44
N VAL A 19 -2.05 30.70 -17.17
CA VAL A 19 -1.13 31.37 -16.23
C VAL A 19 -1.11 30.59 -14.92
N ASP A 20 0.09 30.26 -14.43
CA ASP A 20 0.27 29.76 -13.07
C ASP A 20 0.36 30.95 -12.10
N LEU A 21 -0.31 30.85 -10.95
CA LEU A 21 -0.43 31.93 -9.97
C LEU A 21 0.13 31.47 -8.62
N THR A 22 1.24 32.06 -8.19
CA THR A 22 1.81 31.83 -6.85
C THR A 22 1.40 32.97 -5.93
N VAL A 23 0.91 32.65 -4.75
CA VAL A 23 0.59 33.62 -3.69
C VAL A 23 1.12 33.06 -2.37
N ASP A 24 1.96 33.82 -1.67
CA ASP A 24 2.40 33.46 -0.32
C ASP A 24 1.24 33.65 0.66
N MET A 25 0.94 32.61 1.43
CA MET A 25 -0.23 32.56 2.33
C MET A 25 0.14 31.94 3.68
N THR A 26 0.14 32.73 4.76
CA THR A 26 0.28 32.23 6.12
C THR A 26 -1.01 31.53 6.56
N SER A 27 -0.91 30.32 7.11
CA SER A 27 -2.03 29.65 7.78
C SER A 27 -2.54 30.49 8.95
N PRO A 28 -3.87 30.50 9.23
CA PRO A 28 -4.40 31.08 10.47
C PRO A 28 -3.75 30.48 11.71
N SER A 29 -3.66 31.26 12.79
CA SER A 29 -3.11 30.84 14.09
C SER A 29 -4.00 29.86 14.87
N ASN A 30 -5.27 29.74 14.45
CA ASN A 30 -6.29 29.00 15.18
C ASN A 30 -6.62 27.71 14.43
N ALA A 31 -7.05 26.69 15.17
CA ALA A 31 -7.59 25.46 14.58
C ALA A 31 -8.87 25.75 13.78
N GLY A 32 -9.03 25.08 12.63
CA GLY A 32 -10.27 25.16 11.86
C GLY A 32 -10.11 24.77 10.40
N HIS A 33 -11.26 24.66 9.72
CA HIS A 33 -11.34 24.52 8.27
C HIS A 33 -11.44 25.92 7.62
N TYR A 34 -10.52 26.26 6.73
CA TYR A 34 -10.38 27.60 6.18
C TYR A 34 -10.40 27.63 4.66
N PHE A 35 -11.25 28.50 4.12
CA PHE A 35 -11.32 28.83 2.71
C PHE A 35 -10.73 30.23 2.45
N GLY A 36 -10.01 30.38 1.36
CA GLY A 36 -9.56 31.66 0.82
C GLY A 36 -10.07 31.83 -0.60
N TYR A 37 -11.07 32.68 -0.78
CA TYR A 37 -11.73 32.90 -2.07
C TYR A 37 -11.04 34.02 -2.85
N TRP A 38 -10.66 33.72 -4.08
CA TRP A 38 -9.93 34.61 -4.98
C TRP A 38 -10.70 34.91 -6.26
N LYS A 39 -10.47 36.11 -6.79
CA LYS A 39 -10.97 36.61 -8.08
C LYS A 39 -9.87 37.38 -8.78
N PHE A 40 -9.95 37.42 -10.10
CA PHE A 40 -9.13 38.30 -10.93
C PHE A 40 -9.64 39.75 -10.83
N LYS A 41 -8.75 40.71 -11.07
CA LYS A 41 -9.07 42.13 -11.19
C LYS A 41 -8.44 42.68 -12.46
N SER A 42 -9.21 43.36 -13.30
CA SER A 42 -8.71 44.01 -14.50
C SER A 42 -7.96 45.32 -14.17
N ASN A 43 -7.13 45.81 -15.09
CA ASN A 43 -6.53 47.15 -14.99
C ASN A 43 -7.60 48.26 -15.00
N SER A 44 -8.81 47.99 -15.52
CA SER A 44 -9.98 48.88 -15.42
C SER A 44 -10.72 48.77 -14.06
N GLY A 45 -10.20 48.01 -13.10
CA GLY A 45 -10.71 47.91 -11.74
C GLY A 45 -11.85 46.89 -11.52
N GLY A 46 -12.34 46.24 -12.58
CA GLY A 46 -13.43 45.26 -12.51
C GLY A 46 -12.96 43.89 -12.00
N ASN A 47 -13.66 43.34 -11.01
CA ASN A 47 -13.39 42.01 -10.50
C ASN A 47 -14.15 40.93 -11.31
N PHE A 48 -13.45 39.90 -11.76
CA PHE A 48 -14.02 38.77 -12.50
C PHE A 48 -13.49 37.42 -11.98
N GLY A 49 -14.11 36.32 -12.37
CA GLY A 49 -13.83 34.98 -11.88
C GLY A 49 -14.03 33.91 -12.93
N ILE A 50 -14.09 32.65 -12.49
CA ILE A 50 -14.19 31.47 -13.34
C ILE A 50 -15.64 31.09 -13.69
N GLY A 51 -15.79 30.16 -14.63
CA GLY A 51 -17.07 29.65 -15.11
C GLY A 51 -17.72 30.49 -16.21
N SER A 52 -18.78 29.97 -16.82
CA SER A 52 -19.49 30.56 -17.98
C SER A 52 -19.91 32.02 -17.80
N ASN A 53 -20.25 32.40 -16.56
CA ASN A 53 -20.76 33.74 -16.22
C ASN A 53 -19.68 34.63 -15.58
N MET A 54 -18.39 34.23 -15.65
CA MET A 54 -17.21 34.99 -15.21
C MET A 54 -17.27 35.57 -13.78
N ASN A 55 -18.01 34.93 -12.86
CA ASN A 55 -18.29 35.50 -11.53
C ASN A 55 -18.05 34.53 -10.36
N LYS A 56 -17.70 33.26 -10.61
CA LYS A 56 -17.36 32.33 -9.51
C LYS A 56 -15.94 32.61 -9.01
N SER A 57 -15.76 32.69 -7.70
CA SER A 57 -14.40 32.69 -7.12
C SER A 57 -13.75 31.31 -7.33
N PHE A 58 -12.43 31.28 -7.48
CA PHE A 58 -11.64 30.08 -7.18
C PHE A 58 -11.21 30.13 -5.71
N TRP A 59 -10.71 29.02 -5.15
CA TRP A 59 -10.37 28.99 -3.71
C TRP A 59 -9.16 28.13 -3.38
N VAL A 60 -8.55 28.45 -2.24
CA VAL A 60 -7.63 27.58 -1.49
C VAL A 60 -8.38 27.08 -0.26
N GLU A 61 -8.24 25.80 0.06
CA GLU A 61 -8.93 25.09 1.14
C GLU A 61 -7.87 24.41 2.02
N ILE A 62 -7.80 24.74 3.30
CA ILE A 62 -6.85 24.15 4.25
C ILE A 62 -7.53 23.77 5.57
N ASN A 63 -7.11 22.65 6.15
CA ASN A 63 -7.41 22.30 7.54
C ASN A 63 -6.20 22.63 8.40
N VAL A 64 -6.37 23.58 9.33
CA VAL A 64 -5.36 23.93 10.33
C VAL A 64 -5.69 23.16 11.61
N GLY A 65 -4.76 22.35 12.08
CA GLY A 65 -4.88 21.68 13.38
C GLY A 65 -4.79 22.66 14.55
N SER A 66 -5.19 22.24 15.75
CA SER A 66 -4.80 22.96 16.95
C SER A 66 -3.27 22.93 17.11
N SER A 67 -2.72 23.93 17.80
CA SER A 67 -1.29 24.02 18.07
C SER A 67 -0.82 22.79 18.87
N SER A 68 -0.25 21.83 18.15
CA SER A 68 0.41 20.67 18.73
C SER A 68 1.67 21.13 19.46
N GLY A 69 1.83 20.68 20.70
CA GLY A 69 3.11 20.79 21.38
C GLY A 69 4.16 19.94 20.67
N THR A 70 5.42 20.38 20.73
CA THR A 70 6.55 19.53 20.39
C THR A 70 6.67 18.44 21.46
N GLY A 71 6.17 17.25 21.18
CA GLY A 71 6.33 16.07 22.03
C GLY A 71 7.78 15.59 22.04
N TYR A 72 8.45 15.65 20.89
CA TYR A 72 9.89 15.42 20.76
C TYR A 72 10.48 16.30 19.64
N ASP A 73 11.72 16.76 19.80
CA ASP A 73 12.47 17.55 18.82
C ASP A 73 13.76 16.82 18.47
N PHE A 74 13.89 16.35 17.23
CA PHE A 74 15.06 15.58 16.82
C PHE A 74 16.31 16.45 16.58
N THR A 75 16.15 17.75 16.32
CA THR A 75 17.27 18.70 16.13
C THR A 75 17.86 19.11 17.48
N ALA A 76 17.00 19.48 18.43
CA ALA A 76 17.42 19.83 19.79
C ALA A 76 18.04 18.62 20.53
N ASN A 77 17.50 17.41 20.31
CA ASN A 77 18.01 16.19 20.95
C ASN A 77 19.09 15.46 20.13
N ALA A 78 19.61 16.04 19.04
CA ALA A 78 20.55 15.37 18.13
C ALA A 78 21.84 14.88 18.80
N ALA A 79 22.32 15.58 19.83
CA ALA A 79 23.49 15.17 20.62
C ALA A 79 23.22 14.00 21.58
N SER A 80 21.95 13.60 21.78
CA SER A 80 21.56 12.41 22.55
C SER A 80 21.43 11.14 21.69
N ALA A 81 21.43 11.27 20.36
CA ALA A 81 21.30 10.15 19.46
C ALA A 81 22.63 9.41 19.27
N THR A 82 22.56 8.10 19.05
CA THR A 82 23.70 7.30 18.59
C THR A 82 23.82 7.44 17.08
N TRP A 83 24.88 8.13 16.63
CA TRP A 83 25.15 8.34 15.21
C TRP A 83 26.02 7.23 14.63
N SER A 84 25.69 6.79 13.41
CA SER A 84 26.44 5.74 12.70
C SER A 84 26.24 5.78 11.19
N SER A 85 27.11 5.10 10.47
CA SER A 85 27.09 4.93 9.01
C SER A 85 27.63 3.55 8.63
N GLY A 86 27.74 3.27 7.33
CA GLY A 86 28.48 2.10 6.83
C GLY A 86 29.96 2.06 7.24
N ALA A 87 30.52 3.16 7.77
CA ALA A 87 31.88 3.23 8.30
C ALA A 87 31.97 2.98 9.82
N GLY A 88 30.85 2.74 10.52
CA GLY A 88 30.79 2.48 11.96
C GLY A 88 30.13 3.61 12.76
N ALA A 89 30.56 3.80 14.01
CA ALA A 89 30.04 4.86 14.88
C ALA A 89 30.61 6.24 14.50
N LEU A 90 29.79 7.28 14.62
CA LEU A 90 30.14 8.66 14.30
C LEU A 90 29.99 9.58 15.53
N THR A 91 30.76 10.67 15.57
CA THR A 91 30.58 11.76 16.53
C THR A 91 29.49 12.73 16.06
N PHE A 92 28.81 13.38 17.00
CA PHE A 92 27.92 14.50 16.71
C PHE A 92 28.32 15.76 17.50
N PRO A 93 28.41 16.95 16.88
CA PRO A 93 28.34 17.17 15.43
C PRO A 93 29.50 16.46 14.71
N GLY A 94 29.23 15.97 13.49
CA GLY A 94 30.25 15.39 12.62
C GLY A 94 31.08 16.46 11.93
N THR A 95 32.21 16.06 11.33
CA THR A 95 32.98 16.94 10.44
C THR A 95 32.30 17.01 9.07
N ASP A 96 31.94 18.21 8.61
CA ASP A 96 31.42 18.41 7.26
C ASP A 96 32.46 17.94 6.22
N GLY A 97 32.00 17.28 5.16
CA GLY A 97 32.84 16.61 4.15
C GLY A 97 33.44 15.27 4.57
N SER A 98 33.15 14.76 5.78
CA SER A 98 33.63 13.45 6.25
C SER A 98 33.26 12.31 5.29
N ALA A 99 34.28 11.61 4.76
CA ALA A 99 34.08 10.42 3.94
C ALA A 99 33.45 9.24 4.71
N ASN A 100 33.46 9.26 6.04
CA ASN A 100 32.74 8.30 6.88
C ASN A 100 31.24 8.65 7.01
N GLY A 101 30.77 9.71 6.35
CA GLY A 101 29.46 10.31 6.56
C GLY A 101 29.47 11.23 7.77
N PHE A 102 28.42 12.05 7.90
CA PHE A 102 28.25 12.97 9.03
C PHE A 102 26.79 13.38 9.24
N GLY A 103 26.52 13.89 10.45
CA GLY A 103 25.34 14.67 10.77
C GLY A 103 25.75 15.97 11.46
N ILE A 104 25.16 17.10 11.08
CA ILE A 104 25.38 18.41 11.73
C ILE A 104 24.06 19.19 11.89
N ASN A 105 23.98 20.02 12.94
CA ASN A 105 22.90 20.98 13.10
C ASN A 105 23.05 22.15 12.11
N GLN A 106 21.94 22.61 11.53
CA GLN A 106 21.84 23.87 10.82
C GLN A 106 20.77 24.75 11.47
N ALA A 107 21.15 25.97 11.87
CA ALA A 107 20.23 26.92 12.50
C ALA A 107 19.22 27.51 11.52
N THR A 108 19.64 27.73 10.26
CA THR A 108 18.82 28.30 9.18
C THR A 108 19.03 27.48 7.89
N PRO A 109 18.56 26.22 7.84
CA PRO A 109 18.81 25.33 6.72
C PRO A 109 18.18 25.88 5.43
N LYS A 110 18.93 25.86 4.34
CA LYS A 110 18.46 26.31 3.02
C LYS A 110 18.22 25.11 2.11
N LEU A 111 16.96 24.89 1.78
CA LEU A 111 16.52 23.79 0.92
C LEU A 111 16.74 24.11 -0.56
N GLU A 112 16.86 23.08 -1.38
CA GLU A 112 17.11 23.13 -2.84
C GLU A 112 16.21 24.11 -3.61
N SER A 113 14.94 24.24 -3.23
CA SER A 113 13.97 25.21 -3.77
C SER A 113 14.38 26.69 -3.62
N GLY A 114 15.44 26.96 -2.86
CA GLY A 114 15.94 28.30 -2.57
C GLY A 114 15.40 28.89 -1.27
N VAL A 115 14.44 28.23 -0.63
CA VAL A 115 13.83 28.66 0.63
C VAL A 115 14.77 28.41 1.81
N THR A 116 15.08 29.46 2.56
CA THR A 116 15.74 29.35 3.86
C THR A 116 14.69 29.18 4.96
N SER A 117 14.82 28.13 5.77
CA SER A 117 13.96 27.91 6.92
C SER A 117 14.33 28.81 8.11
N ALA A 118 13.31 29.31 8.82
CA ALA A 118 13.47 29.95 10.13
C ALA A 118 13.48 28.93 11.29
N GLN A 119 13.12 27.68 11.03
CA GLN A 119 13.27 26.56 11.97
C GLN A 119 14.56 25.80 11.69
N ALA A 120 15.27 25.40 12.73
CA ALA A 120 16.49 24.61 12.63
C ALA A 120 16.23 23.22 12.01
N GLY A 121 17.31 22.58 11.58
CA GLY A 121 17.28 21.23 11.02
C GLY A 121 18.61 20.52 11.13
N LEU A 122 18.63 19.30 10.61
CA LEU A 122 19.81 18.43 10.56
C LEU A 122 20.21 18.23 9.10
N LEU A 123 21.49 18.47 8.80
CA LEU A 123 22.11 18.04 7.56
C LEU A 123 22.74 16.65 7.77
N PHE A 124 22.34 15.70 6.93
CA PHE A 124 22.86 14.34 6.86
C PHE A 124 23.65 14.18 5.54
N ALA A 125 24.81 13.50 5.61
CA ALA A 125 25.52 13.03 4.43
C ALA A 125 25.94 11.55 4.63
N PRO A 126 25.55 10.63 3.72
CA PRO A 126 25.96 9.23 3.74
C PRO A 126 27.49 9.04 3.76
N ASN A 127 27.95 7.87 4.22
CA ASN A 127 29.37 7.51 4.02
C ASN A 127 29.70 7.35 2.53
N ASN A 128 30.94 7.68 2.15
CA ASN A 128 31.39 7.77 0.76
C ASN A 128 31.69 6.38 0.14
N VAL A 129 30.66 5.53 0.13
CA VAL A 129 30.59 4.21 -0.51
C VAL A 129 29.29 4.17 -1.32
N THR A 130 29.27 3.52 -2.48
CA THR A 130 28.06 3.36 -3.29
C THR A 130 26.93 2.73 -2.47
N ASN A 131 25.76 3.37 -2.43
CA ASN A 131 24.63 3.03 -1.54
C ASN A 131 24.98 3.03 -0.03
N GLY A 132 25.94 3.86 0.37
CA GLY A 132 26.23 4.15 1.78
C GLY A 132 25.05 4.81 2.50
N TYR A 133 25.15 4.93 3.83
CA TYR A 133 24.10 5.54 4.65
C TYR A 133 24.67 6.33 5.82
N VAL A 134 23.85 7.17 6.42
CA VAL A 134 24.07 7.74 7.75
C VAL A 134 22.75 7.73 8.52
N GLN A 135 22.82 7.44 9.81
CA GLN A 135 21.65 7.36 10.69
C GLN A 135 21.91 7.95 12.07
N ALA A 136 20.84 8.47 12.66
CA ALA A 136 20.78 8.93 14.05
C ALA A 136 19.71 8.13 14.79
N SER A 137 20.12 7.24 15.70
CA SER A 137 19.22 6.45 16.55
C SER A 137 19.00 7.17 17.88
N TYR A 138 17.80 7.71 18.08
CA TYR A 138 17.47 8.50 19.26
C TYR A 138 17.13 7.61 20.48
N PRO A 139 17.22 8.14 21.71
CA PRO A 139 16.69 7.49 22.90
C PRO A 139 15.20 7.14 22.76
N ALA A 140 14.72 6.18 23.55
CA ALA A 140 13.33 5.75 23.47
C ALA A 140 12.38 6.84 23.95
N PHE A 141 11.36 7.14 23.13
CA PHE A 141 10.33 8.13 23.39
C PHE A 141 8.96 7.47 23.55
N ARG A 142 8.19 7.92 24.54
CA ARG A 142 6.82 7.44 24.80
C ARG A 142 5.85 8.04 23.79
N VAL A 143 5.40 7.25 22.82
CA VAL A 143 4.41 7.68 21.81
C VAL A 143 3.00 7.64 22.41
N ASN A 144 2.24 8.72 22.20
CA ASN A 144 0.84 8.85 22.61
C ASN A 144 -0.10 8.68 21.41
N SER A 145 -1.37 8.41 21.69
CA SER A 145 -2.41 8.41 20.65
C SER A 145 -2.57 9.80 20.04
N GLY A 146 -2.60 9.91 18.71
CA GLY A 146 -2.65 11.19 18.00
C GLY A 146 -1.31 11.93 17.87
N ASP A 147 -0.19 11.36 18.32
CA ASP A 147 1.14 11.87 17.97
C ASP A 147 1.40 11.73 16.46
N ARG A 148 2.10 12.69 15.86
CA ARG A 148 2.49 12.65 14.44
C ARG A 148 3.95 13.02 14.24
N PHE A 149 4.69 12.27 13.44
CA PHE A 149 6.03 12.69 13.00
C PHE A 149 5.89 13.74 11.90
N GLN A 150 6.55 14.88 12.06
CA GLN A 150 6.51 15.99 11.11
C GLN A 150 7.92 16.49 10.79
N ALA A 151 8.18 16.81 9.52
CA ALA A 151 9.42 17.40 9.04
C ALA A 151 9.19 18.04 7.65
N THR A 152 10.08 18.92 7.22
CA THR A 152 10.28 19.24 5.79
C THR A 152 11.60 18.63 5.34
N ILE A 153 11.61 17.91 4.22
CA ILE A 153 12.82 17.31 3.65
C ILE A 153 13.11 17.87 2.24
N GLY A 154 14.36 17.69 1.82
CA GLY A 154 14.91 18.13 0.54
C GLY A 154 16.44 18.16 0.60
N CYS A 155 17.11 18.16 -0.54
CA CYS A 155 18.56 18.35 -0.59
C CYS A 155 18.94 19.78 -0.16
N GLU A 156 20.17 19.96 0.33
CA GLU A 156 20.73 21.27 0.65
C GLU A 156 20.92 22.10 -0.62
N HIS A 157 20.60 23.38 -0.56
CA HIS A 157 20.70 24.29 -1.71
C HIS A 157 22.10 24.34 -2.32
N GLY A 158 22.20 24.02 -3.61
CA GLY A 158 23.46 23.88 -4.34
C GLY A 158 24.02 22.45 -4.40
N ALA A 159 23.49 21.49 -3.65
CA ALA A 159 23.89 20.08 -3.69
C ALA A 159 23.32 19.34 -4.94
N THR A 160 23.64 19.84 -6.14
CA THR A 160 23.03 19.43 -7.42
C THR A 160 23.25 17.97 -7.83
N GLN A 161 24.12 17.23 -7.12
CA GLN A 161 24.34 15.80 -7.33
C GLN A 161 23.56 14.91 -6.34
N CYS A 162 22.95 15.51 -5.31
CA CYS A 162 22.24 14.82 -4.24
C CYS A 162 21.10 13.94 -4.80
N TYR A 163 21.16 12.64 -4.51
CA TYR A 163 20.12 11.66 -4.80
C TYR A 163 20.08 10.60 -3.68
N VAL A 164 19.11 10.75 -2.77
CA VAL A 164 19.05 10.02 -1.50
C VAL A 164 17.71 9.31 -1.27
N ALA A 165 17.71 8.33 -0.38
CA ALA A 165 16.52 7.74 0.21
C ALA A 165 16.48 8.07 1.72
N TYR A 166 15.55 8.95 2.09
CA TYR A 166 15.17 9.18 3.47
C TYR A 166 14.38 7.97 4.01
N SER A 167 14.59 7.61 5.28
CA SER A 167 13.71 6.68 6.00
C SER A 167 13.51 7.12 7.43
N LEU A 168 12.26 7.00 7.91
CA LEU A 168 11.94 6.97 9.33
C LEU A 168 11.85 5.50 9.74
N ASN A 169 12.85 5.04 10.48
CA ASN A 169 12.89 3.72 11.09
C ASN A 169 12.53 3.80 12.58
N TYR A 170 12.09 2.70 13.17
CA TYR A 170 11.72 2.61 14.59
C TYR A 170 12.11 1.27 15.23
N GLN A 171 12.36 1.29 16.54
CA GLN A 171 12.58 0.11 17.37
C GLN A 171 11.77 0.21 18.67
N ILE A 172 11.02 -0.85 19.00
CA ILE A 172 10.28 -0.96 20.26
C ILE A 172 11.13 -1.80 21.22
N GLY A 173 11.56 -1.22 22.34
CA GLY A 173 12.46 -1.88 23.30
C GLY A 173 13.74 -2.45 22.65
N ASN A 174 13.88 -3.78 22.71
CA ASN A 174 14.98 -4.55 22.11
C ASN A 174 14.53 -5.37 20.87
N GLY A 175 13.36 -5.09 20.30
CA GLY A 175 12.86 -5.76 19.09
C GLY A 175 13.66 -5.44 17.83
N PRO A 176 13.31 -6.02 16.67
CA PRO A 176 13.93 -5.66 15.40
C PRO A 176 13.63 -4.20 15.03
N VAL A 177 14.60 -3.54 14.39
CA VAL A 177 14.36 -2.25 13.71
C VAL A 177 13.42 -2.49 12.53
N LYS A 178 12.42 -1.62 12.37
CA LYS A 178 11.44 -1.65 11.29
C LYS A 178 11.40 -0.29 10.59
N THR A 179 11.19 -0.27 9.29
CA THR A 179 10.89 0.97 8.56
C THR A 179 9.42 1.34 8.75
N PHE A 180 9.17 2.57 9.16
CA PHE A 180 7.83 3.16 9.24
C PHE A 180 7.44 3.81 7.91
N TRP A 181 8.39 4.53 7.31
CA TRP A 181 8.20 5.30 6.09
C TRP A 181 9.54 5.53 5.38
N THR A 182 9.51 5.68 4.06
CA THR A 182 10.66 6.04 3.24
C THR A 182 10.23 6.94 2.08
N PHE A 183 11.15 7.76 1.59
CA PHE A 183 10.97 8.67 0.46
C PHE A 183 12.30 8.85 -0.27
N ARG A 184 12.29 8.85 -1.61
CA ARG A 184 13.48 9.21 -2.39
C ARG A 184 13.42 10.64 -2.85
N GLU A 185 14.52 11.35 -2.63
CA GLU A 185 14.73 12.74 -2.98
C GLU A 185 15.86 12.85 -3.98
N LYS A 186 15.75 13.75 -4.94
CA LYS A 186 16.83 14.09 -5.88
C LYS A 186 16.81 15.58 -6.10
N TYR A 187 17.96 16.26 -6.10
CA TYR A 187 18.02 17.70 -6.37
C TYR A 187 17.28 18.08 -7.68
N GLU A 188 16.09 18.65 -7.53
CA GLU A 188 15.12 18.96 -8.60
C GLU A 188 14.40 20.30 -8.38
N GLY A 189 14.66 20.98 -7.27
CA GLY A 189 14.13 22.29 -6.90
C GLY A 189 12.84 22.24 -6.06
N TRP A 190 12.46 21.06 -5.55
CA TRP A 190 11.25 20.86 -4.75
C TRP A 190 11.58 20.51 -3.29
N THR A 191 10.58 20.54 -2.42
CA THR A 191 10.74 20.27 -0.98
C THR A 191 9.46 19.63 -0.44
N TYR A 192 9.60 18.58 0.37
CA TYR A 192 8.48 17.71 0.70
C TYR A 192 8.17 17.74 2.20
N ASN A 193 6.89 17.93 2.53
CA ASN A 193 6.41 17.94 3.91
C ASN A 193 5.98 16.55 4.35
N VAL A 194 6.66 16.03 5.37
CA VAL A 194 6.39 14.75 6.03
C VAL A 194 5.39 14.99 7.15
N ASN A 195 4.33 14.18 7.23
CA ASN A 195 3.30 14.30 8.28
C ASN A 195 2.64 12.95 8.57
N LEU A 196 3.36 12.07 9.27
CA LEU A 196 3.01 10.66 9.47
C LEU A 196 2.24 10.46 10.78
N ASP A 197 1.19 9.66 10.74
CA ASP A 197 0.40 9.30 11.94
C ASP A 197 1.11 8.19 12.73
N LEU A 198 1.45 8.44 14.00
CA LEU A 198 2.15 7.48 14.86
C LEU A 198 1.20 6.68 15.76
N SER A 199 -0.12 6.80 15.60
CA SER A 199 -1.10 6.16 16.49
C SER A 199 -1.03 4.63 16.49
N SER A 200 -0.45 4.01 15.46
CA SER A 200 -0.13 2.56 15.42
C SER A 200 1.00 2.14 16.38
N LEU A 201 1.76 3.10 16.91
CA LEU A 201 2.81 2.93 17.91
C LEU A 201 2.40 3.49 19.29
N ALA A 202 1.17 3.97 19.44
CA ALA A 202 0.70 4.60 20.66
C ALA A 202 0.81 3.66 21.88
N ASN A 203 1.13 4.26 23.04
CA ASN A 203 1.38 3.57 24.30
C ASN A 203 2.59 2.61 24.29
N GLN A 204 3.60 2.93 23.47
CA GLN A 204 4.87 2.20 23.40
C GLN A 204 6.05 3.16 23.56
N ASP A 205 7.18 2.64 24.04
CA ASP A 205 8.45 3.35 24.17
C ASP A 205 9.33 3.00 22.98
N VAL A 206 9.48 3.97 22.08
CA VAL A 206 9.97 3.79 20.72
C VAL A 206 11.24 4.60 20.51
N LYS A 207 12.34 3.94 20.14
CA LYS A 207 13.49 4.62 19.55
C LYS A 207 13.15 4.92 18.11
N PHE A 208 13.13 6.19 17.73
CA PHE A 208 13.06 6.59 16.32
C PHE A 208 14.47 6.74 15.76
N ILE A 209 14.63 6.35 14.51
CA ILE A 209 15.91 6.33 13.81
C ILE A 209 15.72 7.07 12.49
N LEU A 210 16.29 8.27 12.38
CA LEU A 210 16.35 9.01 11.13
C LEU A 210 17.48 8.42 10.29
N VAL A 211 17.22 8.08 9.04
CA VAL A 211 18.20 7.49 8.11
C VAL A 211 18.19 8.26 6.80
N VAL A 212 19.38 8.50 6.25
CA VAL A 212 19.57 8.91 4.85
C VAL A 212 20.53 7.91 4.20
N ASN A 213 20.11 7.34 3.08
CA ASN A 213 20.88 6.40 2.27
C ASN A 213 21.19 7.06 0.93
N ALA A 214 22.37 6.86 0.37
CA ALA A 214 22.69 7.25 -1.00
C ALA A 214 21.92 6.37 -2.00
N ALA A 215 21.35 6.94 -3.05
CA ALA A 215 20.70 6.20 -4.14
C ALA A 215 21.67 6.06 -5.33
N GLY A 216 22.79 5.38 -5.09
CA GLY A 216 23.90 5.25 -6.03
C GLY A 216 25.18 5.87 -5.47
N SER A 217 25.70 6.90 -6.14
CA SER A 217 26.93 7.60 -5.73
C SER A 217 26.64 8.63 -4.63
N PRO A 218 27.25 8.53 -3.43
CA PRO A 218 27.09 9.50 -2.34
C PRO A 218 27.81 10.84 -2.57
N THR A 219 28.59 10.96 -3.66
CA THR A 219 29.36 12.17 -3.97
C THR A 219 28.43 13.36 -4.24
N GLY A 220 28.29 14.23 -3.25
CA GLY A 220 27.41 15.40 -3.28
C GLY A 220 26.06 15.21 -2.59
N ASP A 221 25.81 14.05 -1.96
CA ASP A 221 24.63 13.84 -1.12
C ASP A 221 24.70 14.70 0.14
N ARG A 222 23.78 15.67 0.23
CA ARG A 222 23.64 16.61 1.36
C ARG A 222 22.15 16.78 1.60
N ALA A 223 21.62 16.04 2.56
CA ALA A 223 20.19 15.82 2.75
C ALA A 223 19.68 16.48 4.05
N LEU A 224 18.68 17.36 3.95
CA LEU A 224 18.14 18.08 5.09
C LEU A 224 16.92 17.37 5.68
N TRP A 225 16.89 17.24 7.01
CA TRP A 225 15.68 17.12 7.81
C TRP A 225 15.44 18.46 8.50
N VAL A 226 14.52 19.27 8.00
CA VAL A 226 14.16 20.59 8.57
C VAL A 226 12.98 20.44 9.53
N ASN A 227 13.10 21.01 10.72
CA ASN A 227 12.14 20.89 11.82
C ASN A 227 11.60 19.45 12.07
N PRO A 228 12.44 18.40 12.13
CA PRO A 228 11.99 17.06 12.48
C PRO A 228 11.51 17.02 13.93
N ILE A 229 10.21 16.77 14.13
CA ILE A 229 9.55 16.71 15.43
C ILE A 229 8.56 15.54 15.52
N ILE A 230 8.20 15.17 16.75
CA ILE A 230 6.91 14.51 17.04
C ILE A 230 5.96 15.60 17.56
N ALA A 231 4.94 15.91 16.77
CA ALA A 231 3.85 16.82 17.14
C ALA A 231 2.81 16.07 17.98
N ARG A 232 2.43 16.65 19.12
CA ARG A 232 1.49 16.09 20.11
C ARG A 232 0.34 17.05 20.40
N ALA A 233 -0.90 16.60 20.25
CA ALA A 233 -2.07 17.42 20.59
C ALA A 233 -2.09 17.77 22.10
N GLY A 234 -2.22 19.05 22.44
CA GLY A 234 -2.47 19.53 23.82
C GLY A 234 -1.25 19.72 24.74
N GLY A 235 -0.01 19.55 24.25
CA GLY A 235 1.20 19.73 25.08
C GLY A 235 1.70 21.18 25.15
N GLY A 236 1.56 21.84 26.31
CA GLY A 236 2.17 23.15 26.57
C GLY A 236 3.54 23.05 27.25
N THR A 237 4.45 23.99 26.91
CA THR A 237 5.73 24.31 27.58
C THR A 237 6.80 23.21 27.72
N GLY A 238 7.96 23.44 27.09
CA GLY A 238 9.19 22.65 27.26
C GLY A 238 10.44 23.34 26.71
N ALA A 239 10.45 24.68 26.66
CA ALA A 239 11.50 25.45 25.99
C ALA A 239 12.67 25.81 26.93
N THR A 240 13.88 25.49 26.50
CA THR A 240 15.16 25.97 27.05
C THR A 240 15.92 26.64 25.90
N ALA A 241 16.52 27.81 26.12
CA ALA A 241 16.79 28.76 25.02
C ALA A 241 18.20 29.36 24.97
N THR A 242 18.62 29.71 23.74
CA THR A 242 19.69 30.68 23.36
C THR A 242 21.16 30.33 23.70
N PRO A 243 22.20 30.96 23.07
CA PRO A 243 22.17 32.08 22.13
C PRO A 243 22.94 31.97 20.78
N THR A 244 22.45 32.75 19.81
CA THR A 244 23.09 33.57 18.75
C THR A 244 24.59 33.47 18.42
N ALA A 245 24.90 33.50 17.10
CA ALA A 245 26.10 34.12 16.51
C ALA A 245 25.77 34.75 15.13
N THR A 246 26.60 35.70 14.64
CA THR A 246 26.30 36.57 13.47
C THR A 246 27.38 36.48 12.37
N GLY A 247 27.02 36.59 11.08
CA GLY A 247 27.97 36.64 9.95
C GLY A 247 27.39 37.30 8.69
N THR A 248 28.26 37.87 7.84
CA THR A 248 27.93 38.85 6.77
C THR A 248 28.36 38.32 5.37
N PRO A 249 27.68 38.66 4.24
CA PRO A 249 27.82 37.89 2.99
C PRO A 249 28.75 38.49 1.91
N PRO A 250 29.23 37.64 0.98
CA PRO A 250 29.50 37.99 -0.43
C PRO A 250 28.77 37.04 -1.42
N THR A 251 27.96 37.52 -2.36
CA THR A 251 28.34 37.88 -3.76
C THR A 251 28.00 36.76 -4.76
N ALA A 252 27.65 37.10 -6.02
CA ALA A 252 26.87 36.25 -6.93
C ALA A 252 27.52 35.94 -8.30
N THR A 253 26.82 35.14 -9.14
CA THR A 253 27.10 34.84 -10.59
C THR A 253 28.09 33.67 -10.79
N PRO A 254 27.94 32.74 -11.78
CA PRO A 254 27.16 32.81 -13.04
C PRO A 254 26.07 31.75 -13.28
N THR A 255 25.36 31.90 -14.42
CA THR A 255 24.19 31.11 -14.84
C THR A 255 24.42 30.32 -16.14
N LYS A 256 24.08 29.02 -16.18
CA LYS A 256 23.61 28.17 -17.31
C LYS A 256 23.62 26.68 -16.88
N THR A 257 22.90 25.73 -17.48
CA THR A 257 22.18 25.67 -18.77
C THR A 257 20.79 25.04 -18.59
N GLY A 258 19.76 25.51 -19.32
CA GLY A 258 18.39 25.02 -19.18
C GLY A 258 18.08 23.72 -19.95
N THR A 259 17.17 22.91 -19.42
CA THR A 259 16.56 21.77 -20.12
C THR A 259 15.56 22.24 -21.19
N VAL A 260 15.51 21.51 -22.32
CA VAL A 260 14.57 21.81 -23.42
C VAL A 260 13.13 21.60 -22.92
N GLN A 261 12.33 22.67 -22.94
CA GLN A 261 10.94 22.64 -22.52
C GLN A 261 10.04 21.94 -23.55
N PRO A 262 8.90 21.35 -23.13
CA PRO A 262 7.84 20.97 -24.04
C PRO A 262 7.42 22.13 -24.93
N ASN A 263 6.98 21.84 -26.15
CA ASN A 263 6.30 22.86 -26.95
C ASN A 263 4.96 23.28 -26.27
N ALA A 264 4.34 24.35 -26.76
CA ALA A 264 3.10 24.86 -26.16
C ALA A 264 1.85 23.99 -26.42
N CYS A 265 1.91 23.03 -27.37
CA CYS A 265 0.75 22.26 -27.81
C CYS A 265 0.66 20.83 -27.26
N ASP A 266 1.77 20.26 -26.75
CA ASP A 266 1.81 18.91 -26.19
C ASP A 266 1.46 18.91 -24.70
N ARG A 267 0.24 18.47 -24.36
CA ARG A 267 -0.22 18.36 -22.97
C ARG A 267 -1.00 17.06 -22.74
N ALA A 268 -0.58 16.27 -21.76
CA ALA A 268 -1.33 15.11 -21.30
C ALA A 268 -2.08 15.41 -20.00
N GLN A 269 -3.16 14.68 -19.76
CA GLN A 269 -3.82 14.56 -18.46
C GLN A 269 -3.85 13.09 -18.08
N PHE A 270 -3.43 12.77 -16.85
CA PHE A 270 -3.68 11.45 -16.26
C PHE A 270 -5.16 11.34 -15.91
N VAL A 271 -5.81 10.25 -16.34
CA VAL A 271 -7.23 9.99 -16.09
C VAL A 271 -7.40 8.95 -15.00
N SER A 272 -6.73 7.80 -15.13
CA SER A 272 -6.77 6.71 -14.16
C SER A 272 -5.67 5.69 -14.40
N ASP A 273 -5.32 4.95 -13.36
CA ASP A 273 -4.77 3.60 -13.53
C ASP A 273 -5.87 2.68 -14.06
N VAL A 274 -5.58 1.95 -15.14
CA VAL A 274 -6.50 0.92 -15.66
C VAL A 274 -6.11 -0.45 -15.11
N THR A 275 -4.81 -0.68 -14.87
CA THR A 275 -4.31 -1.80 -14.09
C THR A 275 -3.32 -1.33 -13.03
N ILE A 276 -3.14 -2.15 -11.99
CA ILE A 276 -2.19 -1.97 -10.88
C ILE A 276 -2.28 -0.55 -10.28
N PRO A 277 -3.38 -0.19 -9.57
CA PRO A 277 -3.47 1.07 -8.84
C PRO A 277 -2.31 1.26 -7.86
N ASP A 278 -1.96 2.50 -7.56
CA ASP A 278 -0.86 2.80 -6.64
C ASP A 278 -0.96 2.06 -5.30
N GLY A 279 0.17 1.51 -4.86
CA GLY A 279 0.29 0.74 -3.62
C GLY A 279 -0.17 -0.72 -3.74
N THR A 280 -0.57 -1.20 -4.93
CA THR A 280 -0.94 -2.61 -5.16
C THR A 280 0.13 -3.56 -4.62
N VAL A 281 -0.30 -4.51 -3.78
CA VAL A 281 0.60 -5.51 -3.21
C VAL A 281 0.89 -6.62 -4.22
N LEU A 282 2.15 -6.75 -4.63
CA LEU A 282 2.64 -7.81 -5.52
C LEU A 282 3.58 -8.75 -4.77
N ALA A 283 3.66 -10.00 -5.22
CA ALA A 283 4.73 -10.91 -4.84
C ALA A 283 6.09 -10.47 -5.46
N PRO A 284 7.24 -10.92 -4.94
CA PRO A 284 8.56 -10.52 -5.44
C PRO A 284 8.93 -11.19 -6.77
N GLY A 285 9.57 -10.46 -7.69
CA GLY A 285 10.09 -11.01 -8.95
C GLY A 285 9.07 -11.28 -10.06
N ILE A 286 7.79 -10.93 -9.89
CA ILE A 286 6.70 -11.33 -10.80
C ILE A 286 6.49 -10.32 -11.93
N GLY A 287 6.23 -10.81 -13.14
CA GLY A 287 5.89 -9.98 -14.30
C GLY A 287 4.44 -9.47 -14.21
N PHE A 288 4.21 -8.20 -14.54
CA PHE A 288 2.88 -7.58 -14.52
C PHE A 288 2.69 -6.54 -15.63
N SER A 289 1.47 -6.47 -16.18
CA SER A 289 1.08 -5.44 -17.15
C SER A 289 0.57 -4.19 -16.43
N LYS A 290 1.26 -3.05 -16.62
CA LYS A 290 0.80 -1.73 -16.14
C LYS A 290 0.15 -0.96 -17.29
N THR A 291 -1.10 -0.55 -17.10
CA THR A 291 -1.86 0.27 -18.05
C THR A 291 -2.32 1.57 -17.40
N TRP A 292 -1.95 2.70 -18.01
CA TRP A 292 -2.47 4.03 -17.65
C TRP A 292 -3.44 4.52 -18.72
N ARG A 293 -4.54 5.16 -18.30
CA ARG A 293 -5.38 5.96 -19.20
C ARG A 293 -4.92 7.42 -19.15
N LEU A 294 -4.48 7.92 -20.29
CA LEU A 294 -4.13 9.32 -20.49
C LEU A 294 -5.13 9.98 -21.44
N LYS A 295 -5.29 11.29 -21.32
CA LYS A 295 -6.05 12.14 -22.25
C LYS A 295 -5.11 13.14 -22.91
N ASN A 296 -5.22 13.32 -24.22
CA ASN A 296 -4.63 14.47 -24.90
C ASN A 296 -5.47 15.70 -24.57
N VAL A 297 -4.91 16.64 -23.81
CA VAL A 297 -5.53 17.92 -23.45
C VAL A 297 -4.78 19.11 -24.06
N GLY A 298 -3.85 18.81 -24.97
CA GLY A 298 -3.15 19.78 -25.78
C GLY A 298 -3.88 20.11 -27.08
N THR A 299 -3.18 20.81 -27.98
CA THR A 299 -3.67 21.16 -29.32
C THR A 299 -2.95 20.41 -30.44
N CYS A 300 -1.85 19.70 -30.14
CA CYS A 300 -1.16 18.83 -31.10
C CYS A 300 -1.70 17.40 -31.05
N THR A 301 -1.94 16.81 -32.22
CA THR A 301 -2.28 15.38 -32.37
C THR A 301 -1.04 14.53 -32.16
N TRP A 302 -1.11 13.55 -31.26
CA TRP A 302 0.01 12.65 -30.99
C TRP A 302 0.10 11.59 -32.10
N THR A 303 1.12 11.71 -32.96
CA THR A 303 1.39 10.79 -34.07
C THR A 303 2.88 10.39 -34.05
N ASN A 304 3.17 9.10 -33.93
CA ASN A 304 4.51 8.55 -33.65
C ASN A 304 5.12 9.06 -32.33
N TYR A 305 4.28 9.23 -31.30
CA TYR A 305 4.72 9.63 -29.97
C TYR A 305 5.05 8.39 -29.13
N SER A 306 5.93 8.53 -28.15
CA SER A 306 6.34 7.42 -27.28
C SER A 306 6.05 7.73 -25.82
N LEU A 307 5.73 6.70 -25.04
CA LEU A 307 6.05 6.66 -23.62
C LEU A 307 7.59 6.61 -23.46
N ILE A 308 8.12 7.25 -22.43
CA ILE A 308 9.52 7.15 -22.00
C ILE A 308 9.61 6.95 -20.48
N TYR A 309 10.62 6.20 -20.06
CA TYR A 309 11.06 6.18 -18.68
C TYR A 309 11.70 7.52 -18.31
N ASP A 310 11.49 7.99 -17.08
CA ASP A 310 11.93 9.30 -16.61
C ASP A 310 12.78 9.22 -15.33
N SER A 311 12.29 8.54 -14.29
CA SER A 311 13.02 8.39 -13.01
C SER A 311 12.44 7.29 -12.10
N GLY A 312 13.08 7.06 -10.95
CA GLY A 312 12.62 6.12 -9.92
C GLY A 312 13.07 4.68 -10.19
N GLU A 313 12.12 3.75 -10.11
CA GLU A 313 12.34 2.30 -10.25
C GLU A 313 11.72 1.79 -11.55
N LYS A 314 12.57 1.49 -12.53
CA LYS A 314 12.17 1.11 -13.89
C LYS A 314 11.44 -0.24 -13.98
N MET A 315 11.56 -1.09 -12.96
CA MET A 315 10.84 -2.38 -12.84
C MET A 315 10.91 -3.22 -14.12
N GLY A 316 12.10 -3.40 -14.69
CA GLY A 316 12.30 -4.21 -15.92
C GLY A 316 11.78 -3.59 -17.23
N GLY A 317 11.11 -2.43 -17.21
CA GLY A 317 10.54 -1.81 -18.39
C GLY A 317 11.55 -1.26 -19.40
N ASN A 318 11.08 -0.98 -20.62
CA ASN A 318 11.85 -0.34 -21.69
C ASN A 318 12.05 1.15 -21.44
N ASP A 319 13.14 1.75 -21.94
CA ASP A 319 13.39 3.20 -21.83
C ASP A 319 12.43 4.05 -22.69
N SER A 320 11.89 3.46 -23.75
CA SER A 320 10.91 4.06 -24.64
C SER A 320 9.97 2.99 -25.18
N TYR A 321 8.68 3.31 -25.29
CA TYR A 321 7.65 2.46 -25.89
C TYR A 321 6.78 3.30 -26.83
N LEU A 322 6.71 2.93 -28.11
CA LEU A 322 5.95 3.68 -29.12
C LEU A 322 4.44 3.52 -28.87
N ILE A 323 3.69 4.63 -28.83
CA ILE A 323 2.23 4.59 -28.78
C ILE A 323 1.73 4.21 -30.18
N PRO A 324 1.03 3.07 -30.36
CA PRO A 324 0.66 2.56 -31.68
C PRO A 324 -0.50 3.34 -32.33
N ASN A 325 -1.27 4.08 -31.52
CA ASN A 325 -2.48 4.78 -31.93
C ASN A 325 -2.25 6.29 -32.02
N THR A 326 -2.84 6.93 -33.04
CA THR A 326 -2.87 8.40 -33.15
C THR A 326 -3.88 8.98 -32.16
N VAL A 327 -3.48 9.97 -31.36
CA VAL A 327 -4.34 10.54 -30.30
C VAL A 327 -4.61 12.03 -30.56
N ALA A 328 -5.79 12.33 -31.12
CA ALA A 328 -6.23 13.70 -31.38
C ALA A 328 -6.54 14.48 -30.08
N PRO A 329 -6.48 15.82 -30.10
CA PRO A 329 -6.94 16.67 -29.00
C PRO A 329 -8.31 16.25 -28.45
N GLY A 330 -8.41 16.14 -27.13
CA GLY A 330 -9.61 15.70 -26.42
C GLY A 330 -9.80 14.18 -26.29
N GLN A 331 -9.06 13.36 -27.04
CA GLN A 331 -9.17 11.89 -26.99
C GLN A 331 -8.37 11.27 -25.84
N THR A 332 -8.79 10.06 -25.42
CA THR A 332 -8.09 9.23 -24.44
C THR A 332 -7.36 8.06 -25.10
N VAL A 333 -6.25 7.64 -24.51
CA VAL A 333 -5.47 6.46 -24.89
C VAL A 333 -5.10 5.65 -23.65
N ASP A 334 -5.18 4.32 -23.79
CA ASP A 334 -4.66 3.39 -22.79
C ASP A 334 -3.27 2.94 -23.24
N ILE A 335 -2.25 3.20 -22.42
CA ILE A 335 -0.86 2.83 -22.68
C ILE A 335 -0.48 1.70 -21.74
N THR A 336 -0.22 0.52 -22.28
CA THR A 336 0.21 -0.68 -21.53
C THR A 336 1.68 -0.95 -21.74
N ILE A 337 2.42 -1.22 -20.66
CA ILE A 337 3.76 -1.80 -20.69
C ILE A 337 3.85 -3.03 -19.79
N GLN A 338 4.79 -3.92 -20.09
CA GLN A 338 5.18 -5.01 -19.18
C GLN A 338 6.29 -4.52 -18.24
N LEU A 339 6.15 -4.89 -16.96
CA LEU A 339 7.09 -4.63 -15.89
C LEU A 339 7.32 -5.92 -15.08
N THR A 340 8.32 -5.91 -14.20
CA THR A 340 8.63 -6.99 -13.27
C THR A 340 8.83 -6.39 -11.87
N SER A 341 8.14 -6.93 -10.87
CA SER A 341 8.30 -6.48 -9.49
C SER A 341 9.71 -6.85 -8.98
N PRO A 342 10.36 -5.99 -8.16
CA PRO A 342 11.64 -6.34 -7.58
C PRO A 342 11.56 -7.59 -6.69
N THR A 343 12.67 -8.32 -6.55
CA THR A 343 12.77 -9.56 -5.75
C THR A 343 12.87 -9.32 -4.24
N THR A 344 12.94 -8.06 -3.81
CA THR A 344 13.05 -7.64 -2.40
C THR A 344 11.74 -7.00 -1.96
N ALA A 345 11.34 -7.20 -0.70
CA ALA A 345 10.15 -6.56 -0.13
C ALA A 345 10.39 -5.05 0.12
N GLY A 346 9.41 -4.22 -0.24
CA GLY A 346 9.50 -2.76 -0.18
C GLY A 346 8.44 -2.07 -1.03
N THR A 347 8.35 -0.74 -0.96
CA THR A 347 7.54 0.07 -1.90
C THR A 347 8.42 0.56 -3.03
N TYR A 348 7.96 0.39 -4.27
CA TYR A 348 8.71 0.72 -5.48
C TYR A 348 7.85 1.58 -6.41
N ARG A 349 8.41 2.70 -6.87
CA ARG A 349 7.72 3.66 -7.73
C ARG A 349 8.55 4.01 -8.96
N GLY A 350 8.00 3.80 -10.15
CA GLY A 350 8.61 4.14 -11.44
C GLY A 350 7.89 5.30 -12.11
N TYR A 351 8.62 6.32 -12.53
CA TYR A 351 8.09 7.53 -13.16
C TYR A 351 8.30 7.53 -14.68
N TRP A 352 7.30 8.03 -15.38
CA TRP A 352 7.17 7.97 -16.83
C TRP A 352 6.67 9.30 -17.40
N LYS A 353 7.11 9.60 -18.61
CA LYS A 353 6.71 10.78 -19.40
C LYS A 353 6.30 10.33 -20.81
N LEU A 354 5.73 11.25 -21.57
CA LEU A 354 5.59 11.11 -23.02
C LEU A 354 6.75 11.82 -23.73
N LYS A 355 6.96 11.48 -24.99
CA LYS A 355 7.96 12.07 -25.89
C LYS A 355 7.34 12.20 -27.27
N ASN A 356 7.39 13.41 -27.83
CA ASN A 356 6.84 13.66 -29.16
C ASN A 356 7.77 13.14 -30.27
N ASN A 357 7.31 13.24 -31.51
CA ASN A 357 8.01 12.73 -32.69
C ASN A 357 9.32 13.47 -33.05
N THR A 358 9.60 14.64 -32.45
CA THR A 358 10.90 15.33 -32.55
C THR A 358 11.83 15.03 -31.36
N GLY A 359 11.41 14.16 -30.44
CA GLY A 359 12.22 13.69 -29.31
C GLY A 359 12.09 14.54 -28.03
N VAL A 360 11.25 15.57 -28.01
CA VAL A 360 11.05 16.43 -26.83
C VAL A 360 10.14 15.74 -25.81
N PRO A 361 10.55 15.63 -24.53
CA PRO A 361 9.73 15.04 -23.48
C PRO A 361 8.61 15.99 -23.03
N PHE A 362 7.46 15.43 -22.65
CA PHE A 362 6.34 16.13 -22.03
C PHE A 362 5.53 15.17 -21.13
N GLY A 363 4.51 15.67 -20.44
CA GLY A 363 3.72 14.89 -19.50
C GLY A 363 2.48 15.63 -19.03
N ILE A 364 2.18 15.50 -17.74
CA ILE A 364 0.95 15.98 -17.10
C ILE A 364 1.16 17.31 -16.35
N GLY A 365 0.06 17.91 -15.87
CA GLY A 365 0.03 19.22 -15.20
C GLY A 365 -0.03 20.40 -16.19
N SER A 366 -0.23 21.62 -15.67
CA SER A 366 -0.41 22.85 -16.47
C SER A 366 0.74 23.09 -17.46
N ALA A 367 1.98 22.99 -16.97
CA ALA A 367 3.19 23.13 -17.78
C ALA A 367 3.44 21.96 -18.75
N GLY A 368 2.76 20.81 -18.59
CA GLY A 368 3.02 19.61 -19.39
C GLY A 368 4.39 18.98 -19.11
N THR A 369 4.95 19.19 -17.91
CA THR A 369 6.31 18.76 -17.53
C THR A 369 6.34 17.70 -16.43
N LYS A 370 5.22 17.42 -15.75
CA LYS A 370 5.20 16.45 -14.64
C LYS A 370 5.09 15.02 -15.16
N SER A 371 5.78 14.12 -14.48
CA SER A 371 5.70 12.67 -14.74
C SER A 371 4.44 12.07 -14.13
N PHE A 372 3.93 11.01 -14.72
CA PHE A 372 3.00 10.08 -14.06
C PHE A 372 3.80 8.84 -13.63
N TRP A 373 3.22 7.97 -12.79
CA TRP A 373 3.99 6.89 -12.17
C TRP A 373 3.20 5.60 -12.03
N VAL A 374 3.90 4.54 -11.65
CA VAL A 374 3.35 3.29 -11.12
C VAL A 374 3.96 3.06 -9.75
N GLU A 375 3.13 2.91 -8.71
CA GLU A 375 3.58 2.45 -7.39
C GLU A 375 3.08 1.03 -7.07
N ILE A 376 3.99 0.17 -6.64
CA ILE A 376 3.69 -1.17 -6.11
C ILE A 376 4.32 -1.35 -4.74
N LYS A 377 3.77 -2.29 -3.96
CA LYS A 377 4.36 -2.77 -2.71
C LYS A 377 4.70 -4.25 -2.86
N VAL A 378 5.98 -4.59 -2.90
CA VAL A 378 6.40 -5.99 -2.84
C VAL A 378 6.34 -6.46 -1.40
N SER A 379 5.61 -7.54 -1.12
CA SER A 379 5.60 -8.16 0.22
C SER A 379 5.23 -9.64 0.21
N GLY A 380 5.59 -10.33 1.30
CA GLY A 380 5.41 -11.78 1.48
C GLY A 380 6.75 -12.53 1.48
N THR A 381 6.84 -13.56 2.32
CA THR A 381 8.02 -14.44 2.44
C THR A 381 7.76 -15.76 1.70
N GLY A 382 8.03 -15.78 0.40
CA GLY A 382 8.05 -17.00 -0.40
C GLY A 382 6.70 -17.49 -0.92
N ILE A 383 6.30 -16.99 -2.09
CA ILE A 383 5.79 -17.90 -3.12
C ILE A 383 6.95 -18.83 -3.49
N ASN A 384 6.89 -20.09 -3.07
CA ASN A 384 7.86 -21.10 -3.48
C ASN A 384 7.34 -21.79 -4.75
N PRO A 385 8.03 -21.68 -5.91
CA PRO A 385 7.76 -22.55 -7.04
C PRO A 385 8.06 -23.98 -6.62
N VAL A 386 7.07 -24.88 -6.74
CA VAL A 386 7.25 -26.30 -6.43
C VAL A 386 7.06 -27.14 -7.68
N THR A 387 8.17 -27.68 -8.19
CA THR A 387 8.12 -28.90 -8.99
C THR A 387 7.44 -29.97 -8.12
N PRO A 388 6.37 -30.65 -8.60
CA PRO A 388 5.82 -31.79 -7.87
C PRO A 388 6.84 -32.92 -7.89
N THR A 389 7.61 -33.06 -6.79
CA THR A 389 8.42 -34.25 -6.59
C THR A 389 7.50 -35.46 -6.55
N VAL A 390 7.74 -36.42 -7.43
CA VAL A 390 7.10 -37.75 -7.39
C VAL A 390 7.73 -38.55 -6.23
N GLY A 391 7.54 -38.04 -5.02
CA GLY A 391 7.86 -38.70 -3.77
C GLY A 391 6.69 -39.58 -3.36
N THR A 392 6.97 -40.84 -3.04
CA THR A 392 5.98 -41.82 -2.57
C THR A 392 5.17 -41.22 -1.41
N PRO A 393 3.82 -41.32 -1.41
CA PRO A 393 3.00 -40.68 -0.38
C PRO A 393 3.41 -41.08 1.03
N ALA A 394 3.70 -40.08 1.89
CA ALA A 394 3.84 -40.30 3.31
C ALA A 394 2.50 -40.80 3.87
N THR A 395 2.52 -41.90 4.62
CA THR A 395 1.34 -42.75 4.83
C THR A 395 0.27 -42.13 5.74
N ALA A 396 -0.64 -41.37 5.15
CA ALA A 396 -1.93 -41.00 5.73
C ALA A 396 -3.04 -41.36 4.72
N GLY A 397 -4.08 -42.05 5.20
CA GLY A 397 -5.20 -42.50 4.35
C GLY A 397 -6.09 -41.34 3.86
N PRO A 398 -6.83 -41.52 2.75
CA PRO A 398 -7.61 -40.44 2.14
C PRO A 398 -8.95 -40.21 2.85
N THR A 399 -9.37 -38.94 2.98
CA THR A 399 -10.72 -38.41 2.63
C THR A 399 -10.95 -37.01 3.24
N ALA A 400 -11.44 -36.08 2.40
CA ALA A 400 -12.15 -34.83 2.71
C ALA A 400 -11.49 -33.71 3.55
N THR A 401 -11.96 -32.50 3.26
CA THR A 401 -11.75 -31.21 3.96
C THR A 401 -12.15 -31.26 5.46
N PRO A 402 -11.49 -30.49 6.36
CA PRO A 402 -10.34 -29.59 6.15
C PRO A 402 -9.02 -30.12 6.72
N ALA A 403 -7.91 -29.45 6.41
CA ALA A 403 -6.63 -29.67 7.09
C ALA A 403 -6.67 -29.19 8.55
N ALA A 404 -5.86 -29.80 9.42
CA ALA A 404 -5.71 -29.37 10.81
C ALA A 404 -5.25 -27.89 10.86
N GLY A 405 -5.91 -27.08 11.69
CA GLY A 405 -5.67 -25.63 11.76
C GLY A 405 -6.54 -24.77 10.83
N THR A 406 -7.35 -25.33 9.92
CA THR A 406 -8.30 -24.51 9.15
C THR A 406 -9.36 -23.87 10.04
N SER A 407 -9.45 -22.53 10.02
CA SER A 407 -10.50 -21.73 10.65
C SER A 407 -11.62 -21.29 9.70
N TYR A 408 -11.37 -21.30 8.39
CA TYR A 408 -12.39 -21.08 7.36
C TYR A 408 -11.97 -21.76 6.06
N ASP A 409 -12.86 -22.51 5.40
CA ASP A 409 -12.58 -23.17 4.11
C ASP A 409 -13.43 -22.53 3.01
N PHE A 410 -12.78 -21.91 2.03
CA PHE A 410 -13.47 -21.19 0.95
C PHE A 410 -14.09 -22.14 -0.08
N ALA A 411 -13.58 -23.36 -0.25
CA ALA A 411 -14.11 -24.33 -1.20
C ALA A 411 -15.40 -24.97 -0.68
N ALA A 412 -15.45 -25.34 0.61
CA ALA A 412 -16.66 -25.82 1.27
C ALA A 412 -17.76 -24.75 1.38
N ASN A 413 -17.38 -23.46 1.47
CA ASN A 413 -18.30 -22.33 1.58
C ASN A 413 -18.53 -21.58 0.25
N VAL A 414 -18.18 -22.17 -0.90
CA VAL A 414 -18.14 -21.46 -2.19
C VAL A 414 -19.45 -20.76 -2.57
N CYS A 415 -20.61 -21.37 -2.28
CA CYS A 415 -21.93 -20.78 -2.56
C CYS A 415 -22.56 -20.05 -1.35
N ALA A 416 -21.81 -19.87 -0.26
CA ALA A 416 -22.09 -18.83 0.73
C ALA A 416 -21.50 -17.47 0.31
N ALA A 417 -20.60 -17.45 -0.69
CA ALA A 417 -20.14 -16.24 -1.33
C ALA A 417 -21.09 -15.78 -2.46
N THR A 418 -21.24 -14.47 -2.61
CA THR A 418 -21.92 -13.89 -3.78
C THR A 418 -20.90 -13.67 -4.89
N TRP A 419 -21.15 -14.26 -6.06
CA TRP A 419 -20.23 -14.21 -7.19
C TRP A 419 -20.62 -13.13 -8.20
N TYR A 420 -19.62 -12.44 -8.76
CA TYR A 420 -19.78 -11.32 -9.67
C TYR A 420 -18.75 -11.32 -10.79
N SER A 421 -19.11 -10.73 -11.92
CA SER A 421 -18.20 -10.25 -12.97
C SER A 421 -18.69 -8.93 -13.55
N GLY A 422 -18.04 -8.42 -14.60
CA GLY A 422 -18.55 -7.28 -15.39
C GLY A 422 -19.88 -7.57 -16.11
N ALA A 423 -20.37 -8.82 -16.10
CA ALA A 423 -21.72 -9.18 -16.55
C ALA A 423 -22.80 -9.12 -15.44
N GLY A 424 -22.42 -8.76 -14.21
CA GLY A 424 -23.30 -8.72 -13.04
C GLY A 424 -23.12 -9.93 -12.11
N THR A 425 -24.17 -10.25 -11.33
CA THR A 425 -24.17 -11.39 -10.40
C THR A 425 -24.17 -12.72 -11.16
N LEU A 426 -23.39 -13.70 -10.67
CA LEU A 426 -23.23 -15.03 -11.26
C LEU A 426 -23.85 -16.12 -10.36
N PRO A 427 -24.35 -17.24 -10.96
CA PRO A 427 -24.81 -18.39 -10.20
C PRO A 427 -23.66 -19.17 -9.55
N CYS A 428 -23.96 -19.88 -8.46
CA CYS A 428 -23.05 -20.82 -7.80
C CYS A 428 -23.77 -22.16 -7.53
N PRO A 429 -23.21 -23.30 -7.96
CA PRO A 429 -22.13 -23.41 -8.95
C PRO A 429 -22.53 -22.77 -10.29
N GLY A 430 -21.55 -22.34 -11.07
CA GLY A 430 -21.77 -21.82 -12.41
C GLY A 430 -21.91 -22.93 -13.46
N THR A 431 -22.02 -22.52 -14.73
CA THR A 431 -21.97 -23.44 -15.88
C THR A 431 -20.58 -23.37 -16.51
N ASP A 432 -19.93 -24.52 -16.73
CA ASP A 432 -18.62 -24.54 -17.40
C ASP A 432 -18.75 -23.98 -18.83
N GLY A 433 -17.92 -22.99 -19.16
CA GLY A 433 -17.95 -22.29 -20.44
C GLY A 433 -18.90 -21.08 -20.54
N ASP A 434 -19.60 -20.67 -19.47
CA ASP A 434 -20.41 -19.43 -19.52
C ASP A 434 -19.52 -18.21 -19.78
N ALA A 435 -19.77 -17.50 -20.88
CA ALA A 435 -19.03 -16.29 -21.28
C ALA A 435 -19.16 -15.13 -20.29
N LYS A 436 -20.09 -15.19 -19.32
CA LYS A 436 -20.17 -14.25 -18.19
C LYS A 436 -19.12 -14.51 -17.11
N GLY A 437 -18.40 -15.63 -17.17
CA GLY A 437 -17.53 -16.13 -16.11
C GLY A 437 -18.28 -17.07 -15.17
N PHE A 438 -17.56 -17.97 -14.50
CA PHE A 438 -18.16 -19.00 -13.65
C PHE A 438 -17.21 -19.47 -12.54
N VAL A 439 -17.80 -20.07 -11.49
CA VAL A 439 -17.09 -20.82 -10.46
C VAL A 439 -17.58 -22.27 -10.41
N LEU A 440 -16.66 -23.22 -10.26
CA LEU A 440 -16.93 -24.65 -10.16
C LEU A 440 -16.08 -25.30 -9.06
N ILE A 441 -16.68 -26.23 -8.31
CA ILE A 441 -15.93 -27.11 -7.41
C ILE A 441 -15.18 -28.15 -8.26
N LYS A 442 -13.93 -28.42 -7.92
CA LYS A 442 -13.10 -29.49 -8.52
C LYS A 442 -12.61 -30.44 -7.44
N ASN A 443 -12.86 -31.73 -7.63
CA ASN A 443 -12.29 -32.81 -6.82
C ASN A 443 -12.23 -34.09 -7.68
N PRO A 444 -11.02 -34.62 -8.00
CA PRO A 444 -9.72 -34.02 -7.73
C PRO A 444 -9.53 -32.68 -8.48
N SER A 445 -8.65 -31.84 -7.95
CA SER A 445 -8.17 -30.63 -8.57
C SER A 445 -7.06 -30.98 -9.56
N LYS A 446 -7.31 -30.83 -10.87
CA LYS A 446 -6.31 -31.15 -11.91
C LYS A 446 -5.33 -29.98 -12.10
N LEU A 447 -4.13 -30.14 -11.57
CA LEU A 447 -3.07 -29.13 -11.63
C LEU A 447 -2.51 -28.95 -13.04
N GLU A 448 -1.91 -27.78 -13.29
CA GLU A 448 -1.25 -27.40 -14.54
C GLU A 448 -0.18 -28.41 -15.00
N THR A 449 0.54 -28.96 -14.02
CA THR A 449 1.56 -30.02 -14.13
C THR A 449 1.00 -31.36 -14.65
N GLY A 450 -0.32 -31.45 -14.86
CA GLY A 450 -1.03 -32.67 -15.24
C GLY A 450 -1.36 -33.61 -14.07
N ALA A 451 -0.82 -33.33 -12.88
CA ALA A 451 -1.10 -34.09 -11.66
C ALA A 451 -2.51 -33.82 -11.11
N ASN A 452 -3.09 -34.82 -10.46
CA ASN A 452 -4.33 -34.66 -9.69
C ASN A 452 -4.00 -34.42 -8.21
N ASP A 453 -4.54 -33.35 -7.64
CA ASP A 453 -4.55 -33.11 -6.20
C ASP A 453 -5.92 -33.49 -5.63
N ASN A 454 -5.96 -34.36 -4.62
CA ASN A 454 -7.22 -34.84 -4.03
C ASN A 454 -7.87 -33.84 -3.07
N ARG A 455 -7.26 -32.66 -2.86
CA ARG A 455 -7.87 -31.55 -2.13
C ARG A 455 -8.91 -30.85 -3.00
N THR A 456 -10.06 -30.54 -2.40
CA THR A 456 -11.12 -29.75 -3.05
C THR A 456 -10.58 -28.39 -3.50
N GLY A 457 -10.82 -28.03 -4.75
CA GLY A 457 -10.44 -26.75 -5.32
C GLY A 457 -11.62 -26.01 -5.95
N LEU A 458 -11.39 -24.74 -6.24
CA LEU A 458 -12.28 -23.85 -6.97
C LEU A 458 -11.64 -23.52 -8.31
N LEU A 459 -12.26 -24.00 -9.40
CA LEU A 459 -12.01 -23.44 -10.72
C LEU A 459 -12.84 -22.16 -10.86
N THR A 460 -12.16 -21.06 -11.15
CA THR A 460 -12.75 -19.76 -11.47
C THR A 460 -12.35 -19.35 -12.89
N ASN A 461 -13.32 -18.95 -13.70
CA ASN A 461 -13.12 -18.39 -15.03
C ASN A 461 -13.62 -16.93 -15.04
N PRO A 462 -12.75 -15.96 -15.38
CA PRO A 462 -13.17 -14.57 -15.61
C PRO A 462 -14.24 -14.46 -16.70
N GLN A 463 -14.99 -13.36 -16.72
CA GLN A 463 -15.83 -13.01 -17.86
C GLN A 463 -15.03 -13.09 -19.18
N ASN A 464 -15.60 -13.74 -20.20
CA ASN A 464 -14.93 -13.99 -21.48
C ASN A 464 -14.86 -12.74 -22.38
N ILE A 465 -14.12 -11.75 -21.92
CA ILE A 465 -13.78 -10.49 -22.58
C ILE A 465 -12.29 -10.18 -22.36
N ASN A 466 -11.73 -9.23 -23.10
CA ASN A 466 -10.37 -8.77 -22.83
C ASN A 466 -10.29 -8.04 -21.49
N ASN A 467 -9.40 -8.49 -20.60
CA ASN A 467 -9.26 -8.04 -19.21
C ASN A 467 -10.55 -8.23 -18.37
N GLY A 468 -11.33 -9.27 -18.67
CA GLY A 468 -12.48 -9.67 -17.84
C GLY A 468 -12.06 -10.10 -16.43
N TYR A 469 -13.01 -10.18 -15.51
CA TYR A 469 -12.76 -10.59 -14.13
C TYR A 469 -13.86 -11.51 -13.59
N ILE A 470 -13.58 -12.14 -12.45
CA ILE A 470 -14.55 -12.80 -11.57
C ILE A 470 -14.17 -12.53 -10.10
N GLN A 471 -15.16 -12.29 -9.25
CA GLN A 471 -14.98 -12.11 -7.79
C GLN A 471 -16.00 -12.94 -7.02
N GLY A 472 -15.55 -13.69 -6.01
CA GLY A 472 -16.40 -14.32 -5.01
C GLY A 472 -16.30 -13.59 -3.69
N ILE A 473 -17.36 -12.88 -3.28
CA ILE A 473 -17.41 -12.10 -2.04
C ILE A 473 -18.00 -12.97 -0.92
N TYR A 474 -17.16 -13.42 0.00
CA TYR A 474 -17.55 -14.33 1.09
C TYR A 474 -18.24 -13.58 2.25
N PRO A 475 -18.93 -14.31 3.15
CA PRO A 475 -19.44 -13.76 4.40
C PRO A 475 -18.34 -13.12 5.27
N SER A 476 -18.73 -12.26 6.21
CA SER A 476 -17.79 -11.58 7.10
C SER A 476 -17.10 -12.56 8.08
N TYR A 477 -15.79 -12.41 8.24
CA TYR A 477 -14.92 -13.18 9.13
C TYR A 477 -14.11 -12.22 10.02
N LEU A 478 -14.02 -12.54 11.31
CA LEU A 478 -13.19 -11.81 12.27
C LEU A 478 -11.77 -12.38 12.26
N VAL A 479 -10.81 -11.62 11.71
CA VAL A 479 -9.41 -12.04 11.60
C VAL A 479 -8.76 -12.11 12.98
N LYS A 480 -8.14 -13.23 13.31
CA LYS A 480 -7.42 -13.43 14.58
C LYS A 480 -5.94 -13.15 14.40
N ALA A 481 -5.24 -12.84 15.49
CA ALA A 481 -3.78 -12.69 15.45
C ALA A 481 -3.11 -14.03 15.09
N GLY A 482 -2.25 -14.04 14.07
CA GLY A 482 -1.62 -15.24 13.55
C GLY A 482 -2.46 -16.06 12.56
N ASP A 483 -3.63 -15.56 12.13
CA ASP A 483 -4.33 -16.13 10.98
C ASP A 483 -3.52 -15.92 9.69
N LYS A 484 -3.59 -16.89 8.77
CA LYS A 484 -2.99 -16.84 7.44
C LYS A 484 -3.97 -17.27 6.35
N PHE A 485 -3.91 -16.67 5.16
CA PHE A 485 -4.57 -17.24 3.97
C PHE A 485 -3.62 -18.22 3.28
N ARG A 486 -4.14 -19.40 2.95
CA ARG A 486 -3.39 -20.48 2.30
C ARG A 486 -4.15 -21.07 1.13
N ALA A 487 -3.45 -21.27 0.02
CA ALA A 487 -3.92 -21.99 -1.17
C ALA A 487 -2.72 -22.51 -1.96
N THR A 488 -2.91 -23.59 -2.72
CA THR A 488 -2.07 -23.86 -3.90
C THR A 488 -2.83 -23.32 -5.10
N ILE A 489 -2.18 -22.53 -5.96
CA ILE A 489 -2.81 -21.90 -7.13
C ILE A 489 -2.08 -22.28 -8.42
N GLY A 490 -2.82 -22.27 -9.53
CA GLY A 490 -2.29 -22.26 -10.88
C GLY A 490 -3.39 -22.39 -11.94
N CYS A 491 -3.09 -22.66 -13.21
CA CYS A 491 -4.13 -22.96 -14.19
C CYS A 491 -4.57 -24.44 -14.15
N GLU A 492 -5.80 -24.74 -14.56
CA GLU A 492 -6.30 -26.12 -14.67
C GLU A 492 -5.55 -26.90 -15.77
N GLY A 493 -5.11 -28.12 -15.48
CA GLY A 493 -4.26 -28.92 -16.37
C GLY A 493 -4.82 -29.10 -17.78
N GLY A 494 -4.18 -28.48 -18.78
CA GLY A 494 -4.59 -28.41 -20.18
C GLY A 494 -5.07 -27.03 -20.66
N ALA A 495 -5.23 -26.04 -19.77
CA ALA A 495 -5.66 -24.69 -20.09
C ALA A 495 -4.53 -23.80 -20.68
N THR A 496 -3.89 -24.23 -21.78
CA THR A 496 -2.62 -23.65 -22.29
C THR A 496 -2.65 -22.17 -22.71
N SER A 497 -3.83 -21.56 -22.83
CA SER A 497 -4.00 -20.11 -23.08
C SER A 497 -4.07 -19.26 -21.81
N CYS A 498 -4.17 -19.88 -20.63
CA CYS A 498 -4.45 -19.22 -19.36
C CYS A 498 -3.34 -18.23 -18.96
N TYR A 499 -3.72 -16.97 -18.72
CA TYR A 499 -2.83 -15.91 -18.25
C TYR A 499 -3.60 -14.90 -17.36
N VAL A 500 -3.53 -15.09 -16.05
CA VAL A 500 -4.45 -14.50 -15.07
C VAL A 500 -3.72 -13.79 -13.93
N VAL A 501 -4.45 -12.94 -13.19
CA VAL A 501 -4.02 -12.37 -11.92
C VAL A 501 -4.92 -12.90 -10.80
N PHE A 502 -4.37 -13.79 -9.97
CA PHE A 502 -4.97 -14.18 -8.69
C PHE A 502 -4.86 -13.03 -7.70
N ARG A 503 -5.93 -12.76 -6.93
CA ARG A 503 -5.90 -11.79 -5.83
C ARG A 503 -6.69 -12.25 -4.61
N LEU A 504 -6.08 -12.02 -3.45
CA LEU A 504 -6.80 -11.96 -2.18
C LEU A 504 -7.17 -10.49 -1.93
N ASP A 505 -8.43 -10.18 -2.19
CA ASP A 505 -9.04 -8.89 -1.89
C ASP A 505 -9.85 -8.98 -0.58
N TYR A 506 -10.19 -7.84 0.01
CA TYR A 506 -11.11 -7.77 1.16
C TYR A 506 -11.92 -6.46 1.18
N SER A 507 -13.01 -6.45 1.96
CA SER A 507 -13.66 -5.20 2.38
C SER A 507 -13.99 -5.24 3.88
N VAL A 508 -13.90 -4.10 4.56
CA VAL A 508 -14.29 -3.99 5.97
C VAL A 508 -15.81 -4.06 6.08
N SER A 509 -16.35 -4.81 7.04
CA SER A 509 -17.81 -4.99 7.18
C SER A 509 -18.51 -3.64 7.37
N GLY A 510 -19.48 -3.34 6.50
CA GLY A 510 -20.15 -2.04 6.43
C GLY A 510 -19.59 -1.08 5.38
N SER A 511 -18.44 -1.38 4.77
CA SER A 511 -17.87 -0.64 3.64
C SER A 511 -18.19 -1.32 2.30
N SER A 512 -18.39 -0.52 1.26
CA SER A 512 -18.42 -0.94 -0.14
C SER A 512 -17.03 -0.96 -0.82
N SER A 513 -16.00 -0.43 -0.15
CA SER A 513 -14.65 -0.33 -0.72
C SER A 513 -13.90 -1.66 -0.63
N ILE A 514 -13.54 -2.21 -1.79
CA ILE A 514 -12.67 -3.38 -1.93
C ILE A 514 -11.20 -2.92 -1.92
N GLN A 515 -10.34 -3.65 -1.21
CA GLN A 515 -8.89 -3.42 -1.12
C GLN A 515 -8.14 -4.70 -1.48
N THR A 516 -7.12 -4.62 -2.33
CA THR A 516 -6.25 -5.77 -2.64
C THR A 516 -5.19 -5.94 -1.56
N PHE A 517 -5.24 -7.08 -0.85
CA PHE A 517 -4.26 -7.42 0.18
C PHE A 517 -3.02 -8.12 -0.39
N TRP A 518 -3.22 -8.95 -1.41
CA TRP A 518 -2.16 -9.68 -2.11
C TRP A 518 -2.58 -10.02 -3.55
N ALA A 519 -1.62 -9.96 -4.48
CA ALA A 519 -1.81 -10.35 -5.87
C ALA A 519 -0.63 -11.18 -6.40
N PHE A 520 -0.93 -12.11 -7.30
CA PHE A 520 0.02 -12.94 -8.02
C PHE A 520 -0.43 -13.13 -9.47
N VAL A 521 0.51 -13.09 -10.40
CA VAL A 521 0.25 -13.27 -11.84
C VAL A 521 0.67 -14.69 -12.21
N GLU A 522 -0.27 -15.45 -12.77
CA GLU A 522 -0.08 -16.83 -13.20
C GLU A 522 -0.22 -16.95 -14.71
N LYS A 523 0.59 -17.80 -15.34
CA LYS A 523 0.47 -18.16 -16.75
C LYS A 523 0.66 -19.67 -16.89
N TYR A 524 0.00 -20.28 -17.88
CA TYR A 524 0.27 -21.68 -18.20
C TYR A 524 1.72 -21.90 -18.67
N GLU A 525 2.52 -22.53 -17.82
CA GLU A 525 3.95 -22.75 -17.98
C GLU A 525 4.42 -24.13 -17.44
N GLY A 526 3.51 -24.91 -16.89
CA GLY A 526 3.75 -26.19 -16.21
C GLY A 526 3.99 -26.06 -14.71
N GLY A 527 3.59 -24.93 -14.10
CA GLY A 527 3.87 -24.58 -12.71
C GLY A 527 2.71 -24.88 -11.74
N VAL A 528 2.99 -24.78 -10.45
CA VAL A 528 1.98 -24.50 -9.40
C VAL A 528 2.67 -23.76 -8.25
N TYR A 529 1.95 -22.85 -7.61
CA TYR A 529 2.49 -21.92 -6.63
C TYR A 529 1.72 -22.00 -5.31
N ASN A 530 2.42 -21.95 -4.18
CA ASN A 530 1.79 -21.91 -2.86
C ASN A 530 1.72 -20.47 -2.33
N ALA A 531 0.51 -20.02 -1.99
CA ALA A 531 0.28 -18.83 -1.20
C ALA A 531 0.28 -19.22 0.30
N ASP A 532 1.13 -18.57 1.11
CA ASP A 532 1.08 -18.60 2.58
C ASP A 532 1.15 -17.17 3.14
N ILE A 533 0.01 -16.47 3.12
CA ILE A 533 -0.09 -15.02 3.30
C ILE A 533 -0.43 -14.69 4.75
N ASP A 534 0.42 -13.92 5.42
CA ASP A 534 0.21 -13.44 6.81
C ASP A 534 -0.87 -12.35 6.87
N LEU A 535 -1.93 -12.59 7.64
CA LEU A 535 -3.08 -11.68 7.78
C LEU A 535 -2.99 -10.80 9.03
N SER A 536 -1.85 -10.79 9.74
CA SER A 536 -1.67 -10.06 11.01
C SER A 536 -1.94 -8.55 10.90
N ALA A 537 -1.80 -7.94 9.71
CA ALA A 537 -2.18 -6.55 9.47
C ALA A 537 -3.70 -6.29 9.50
N LEU A 538 -4.52 -7.34 9.42
CA LEU A 538 -5.98 -7.31 9.47
C LEU A 538 -6.54 -7.82 10.81
N ALA A 539 -5.68 -8.30 11.71
CA ALA A 539 -6.10 -8.90 12.98
C ALA A 539 -6.99 -7.95 13.82
N GLY A 540 -8.07 -8.50 14.39
CA GLY A 540 -9.11 -7.76 15.10
C GLY A 540 -10.17 -7.11 14.20
N GLN A 541 -9.98 -7.07 12.87
CA GLN A 541 -10.97 -6.52 11.94
C GLN A 541 -11.98 -7.60 11.50
N ASN A 542 -13.25 -7.20 11.39
CA ASN A 542 -14.31 -8.03 10.84
C ASN A 542 -14.51 -7.70 9.35
N ILE A 543 -14.00 -8.54 8.46
CA ILE A 543 -13.87 -8.25 7.02
C ILE A 543 -14.56 -9.33 6.18
N LYS A 544 -15.00 -8.97 4.97
CA LYS A 544 -15.33 -9.96 3.94
C LYS A 544 -14.06 -10.25 3.14
N PHE A 545 -13.66 -11.51 3.07
CA PHE A 545 -12.65 -11.94 2.10
C PHE A 545 -13.26 -12.06 0.71
N ILE A 546 -12.47 -11.73 -0.31
CA ILE A 546 -12.89 -11.73 -1.70
C ILE A 546 -11.82 -12.45 -2.52
N LEU A 547 -12.20 -13.58 -3.12
CA LEU A 547 -11.33 -14.29 -4.06
C LEU A 547 -11.58 -13.73 -5.46
N THR A 548 -10.58 -13.06 -6.01
CA THR A 548 -10.67 -12.35 -7.29
C THR A 548 -9.69 -12.96 -8.30
N VAL A 549 -10.16 -13.14 -9.54
CA VAL A 549 -9.29 -13.46 -10.68
C VAL A 549 -9.56 -12.46 -11.81
N LEU A 550 -8.51 -11.90 -12.39
CA LEU A 550 -8.56 -11.06 -13.59
C LEU A 550 -7.85 -11.75 -14.75
N ALA A 551 -8.35 -11.58 -15.97
CA ALA A 551 -7.65 -11.96 -17.19
C ALA A 551 -6.55 -10.95 -17.54
N THR A 552 -5.43 -11.43 -18.07
CA THR A 552 -4.30 -10.59 -18.52
C THR A 552 -4.25 -10.55 -20.06
N GLY A 553 -5.29 -9.95 -20.65
CA GLY A 553 -5.60 -10.05 -22.07
C GLY A 553 -6.93 -10.79 -22.32
N PRO A 554 -7.08 -11.52 -23.44
CA PRO A 554 -8.31 -12.24 -23.76
C PRO A 554 -8.53 -13.42 -22.81
N ALA A 555 -9.63 -13.42 -22.05
CA ALA A 555 -9.99 -14.48 -21.09
C ALA A 555 -10.34 -15.87 -21.69
N SER A 556 -10.06 -16.08 -22.98
CA SER A 556 -10.43 -17.28 -23.73
C SER A 556 -9.48 -18.44 -23.42
N GLY A 557 -9.81 -19.18 -22.36
CA GLY A 557 -9.00 -20.28 -21.81
C GLY A 557 -8.49 -20.03 -20.40
N ASP A 558 -8.81 -18.89 -19.77
CA ASP A 558 -8.42 -18.55 -18.40
C ASP A 558 -9.15 -19.43 -17.37
N ARG A 559 -8.54 -20.58 -17.03
CA ARG A 559 -9.10 -21.55 -16.09
C ARG A 559 -8.29 -21.55 -14.80
N ALA A 560 -8.46 -20.50 -14.01
CA ALA A 560 -7.70 -20.26 -12.79
C ALA A 560 -8.19 -21.15 -11.65
N LEU A 561 -7.31 -21.99 -11.10
CA LEU A 561 -7.60 -23.01 -10.11
C LEU A 561 -7.02 -22.63 -8.73
N TRP A 562 -7.88 -22.56 -7.72
CA TRP A 562 -7.52 -22.41 -6.31
C TRP A 562 -7.70 -23.75 -5.59
N VAL A 563 -6.63 -24.43 -5.20
CA VAL A 563 -6.67 -25.73 -4.50
C VAL A 563 -6.53 -25.52 -2.99
N ALA A 564 -7.48 -26.06 -2.23
CA ALA A 564 -7.63 -25.87 -0.79
C ALA A 564 -7.48 -24.41 -0.30
N PRO A 565 -8.18 -23.41 -0.89
CA PRO A 565 -8.19 -22.06 -0.36
C PRO A 565 -8.82 -22.06 1.05
N HIS A 566 -8.05 -21.65 2.06
CA HIS A 566 -8.49 -21.63 3.46
C HIS A 566 -7.82 -20.51 4.28
N ILE A 567 -8.47 -20.12 5.38
CA ILE A 567 -7.81 -19.42 6.50
C ILE A 567 -7.26 -20.47 7.46
N PHE A 568 -5.97 -20.45 7.69
CA PHE A 568 -5.26 -21.27 8.67
C PHE A 568 -5.00 -20.46 9.95
N SER A 569 -5.18 -21.09 11.11
CA SER A 569 -4.91 -20.52 12.42
C SER A 569 -4.26 -21.56 13.32
N ALA A 570 -3.07 -21.28 13.86
CA ALA A 570 -2.31 -22.26 14.65
C ALA A 570 -3.07 -22.72 15.91
N SER A 571 -3.87 -21.84 16.51
CA SER A 571 -4.73 -22.14 17.66
C SER A 571 -5.91 -23.05 17.33
N ALA A 572 -6.32 -23.15 16.06
CA ALA A 572 -7.31 -24.13 15.59
C ALA A 572 -6.71 -25.52 15.31
N SER A 573 -5.37 -25.69 15.42
CA SER A 573 -4.71 -26.98 15.31
C SER A 573 -4.62 -27.74 16.65
N VAL A 574 -5.05 -27.11 17.75
CA VAL A 574 -4.97 -27.70 19.11
C VAL A 574 -6.25 -28.45 19.42
N VAL A 575 -6.29 -29.74 19.06
CA VAL A 575 -7.31 -30.65 19.60
C VAL A 575 -7.07 -30.79 21.12
N PRO A 576 -8.05 -30.50 21.99
CA PRO A 576 -7.89 -30.73 23.42
C PRO A 576 -7.86 -32.23 23.70
N THR A 577 -6.66 -32.79 23.85
CA THR A 577 -6.50 -34.14 24.38
C THR A 577 -6.98 -34.16 25.83
N ASN A 578 -8.16 -34.71 26.07
CA ASN A 578 -8.74 -34.89 27.41
C ASN A 578 -7.98 -35.97 28.20
N THR A 579 -6.72 -35.70 28.51
CA THR A 579 -5.89 -36.51 29.40
C THR A 579 -6.39 -36.31 30.82
N VAL A 580 -7.30 -37.17 31.26
CA VAL A 580 -7.81 -37.17 32.64
C VAL A 580 -6.69 -37.62 33.57
N THR A 581 -5.90 -36.67 34.07
CA THR A 581 -4.90 -36.89 35.11
C THR A 581 -5.62 -37.09 36.45
N PRO A 582 -5.46 -38.24 37.13
CA PRO A 582 -6.13 -38.48 38.41
C PRO A 582 -5.72 -37.45 39.47
N SER A 583 -6.70 -36.91 40.20
CA SER A 583 -6.43 -35.99 41.32
C SER A 583 -5.74 -36.73 42.47
N ALA A 584 -4.70 -36.11 43.03
CA ALA A 584 -3.98 -36.66 44.18
C ALA A 584 -4.79 -36.45 45.48
N THR A 585 -5.50 -37.50 45.90
CA THR A 585 -6.23 -37.51 47.18
C THR A 585 -5.27 -37.76 48.35
N ASN A 586 -5.31 -36.91 49.38
CA ASN A 586 -4.48 -37.05 50.58
C ASN A 586 -4.73 -38.38 51.30
N THR A 587 -3.65 -39.07 51.68
CA THR A 587 -3.70 -40.32 52.44
C THR A 587 -3.88 -40.08 53.94
N THR A 588 -4.97 -40.58 54.50
CA THR A 588 -5.10 -40.92 55.93
C THR A 588 -5.39 -42.42 56.08
N MET A 589 -5.07 -42.99 57.25
CA MET A 589 -4.78 -44.43 57.39
C MET A 589 -5.97 -45.33 57.74
N ALA A 590 -5.95 -46.53 57.13
CA ALA A 590 -6.37 -47.83 57.68
C ALA A 590 -7.88 -48.12 57.90
N PRO A 591 -8.30 -49.41 58.02
CA PRO A 591 -7.61 -50.67 57.67
C PRO A 591 -8.42 -51.65 56.77
N SER A 592 -7.66 -52.47 56.02
CA SER A 592 -7.90 -53.88 55.65
C SER A 592 -9.30 -54.53 55.83
N ALA A 593 -9.91 -54.97 54.73
CA ALA A 593 -10.74 -56.19 54.68
C ALA A 593 -10.66 -56.88 53.30
N THR A 594 -10.58 -58.21 53.30
CA THR A 594 -10.47 -59.10 52.12
C THR A 594 -11.81 -59.23 51.36
N ALA A 595 -11.76 -59.46 50.04
CA ALA A 595 -12.90 -59.89 49.25
C ALA A 595 -12.57 -61.13 48.40
N THR A 596 -13.47 -62.13 48.44
CA THR A 596 -13.44 -63.40 47.68
C THR A 596 -14.84 -63.59 47.06
N PRO A 597 -15.00 -64.13 45.84
CA PRO A 597 -16.10 -63.70 44.96
C PRO A 597 -17.31 -64.64 44.84
N THR A 598 -18.30 -64.18 44.05
CA THR A 598 -19.34 -64.94 43.29
C THR A 598 -20.73 -65.05 43.93
N ILE A 599 -21.79 -64.65 43.19
CA ILE A 599 -22.97 -65.46 42.78
C ILE A 599 -23.96 -64.59 41.93
N THR A 600 -24.84 -65.25 41.18
CA THR A 600 -25.60 -64.73 40.01
C THR A 600 -27.13 -64.65 40.24
N ASN A 601 -27.87 -64.13 39.24
CA ASN A 601 -29.34 -64.14 39.05
C ASN A 601 -30.10 -63.02 39.81
N THR A 602 -31.30 -62.58 39.39
CA THR A 602 -32.32 -63.23 38.53
C THR A 602 -33.07 -62.22 37.61
N SER A 603 -33.87 -62.73 36.68
CA SER A 603 -34.75 -62.03 35.72
C SER A 603 -36.25 -62.03 36.20
N GLU A 604 -37.32 -61.64 35.49
CA GLU A 604 -37.56 -61.37 34.04
C GLU A 604 -38.69 -60.27 33.86
N PRO A 605 -39.67 -60.22 32.90
CA PRO A 605 -40.22 -58.92 32.42
C PRO A 605 -41.76 -58.72 32.47
N ALA A 606 -42.25 -57.50 32.20
CA ALA A 606 -43.51 -57.24 31.46
C ALA A 606 -43.77 -55.73 31.18
N THR A 607 -44.60 -55.26 30.23
CA THR A 607 -45.02 -55.69 28.87
C THR A 607 -45.92 -54.58 28.26
N ALA A 608 -45.75 -54.26 26.96
CA ALA A 608 -46.74 -53.63 26.04
C ALA A 608 -47.19 -52.14 26.26
N THR A 609 -47.82 -51.38 25.33
CA THR A 609 -47.88 -51.34 23.82
C THR A 609 -48.81 -50.18 23.36
N VAL A 610 -48.36 -49.28 22.44
CA VAL A 610 -49.10 -48.60 21.30
C VAL A 610 -50.48 -47.89 21.55
N THR A 611 -50.91 -46.77 20.93
CA THR A 611 -50.37 -45.67 20.05
C THR A 611 -51.49 -44.61 19.85
N GLU A 612 -51.19 -43.50 19.15
CA GLU A 612 -52.06 -42.72 18.23
C GLU A 612 -52.53 -41.29 18.62
N THR A 613 -53.08 -40.57 17.62
CA THR A 613 -53.19 -39.08 17.44
C THR A 613 -54.69 -38.71 17.21
N PRO A 614 -55.18 -37.46 16.92
CA PRO A 614 -54.57 -36.14 16.65
C PRO A 614 -55.21 -34.90 17.39
N ALA A 615 -54.97 -33.67 16.88
CA ALA A 615 -55.42 -32.34 17.39
C ALA A 615 -56.80 -31.88 16.79
N PRO A 616 -57.32 -30.60 16.82
CA PRO A 616 -56.69 -29.25 16.92
C PRO A 616 -57.52 -28.10 17.65
N SER A 617 -57.25 -26.81 17.31
CA SER A 617 -58.00 -25.53 17.60
C SER A 617 -57.95 -24.95 19.04
N THR A 618 -58.04 -23.64 19.37
CA THR A 618 -58.09 -22.30 18.67
C THR A 618 -57.60 -21.19 19.68
N GLU A 619 -57.73 -19.84 19.63
CA GLU A 619 -58.45 -18.78 18.86
C GLU A 619 -57.52 -17.58 18.44
N THR A 620 -57.99 -16.31 18.42
CA THR A 620 -57.47 -15.23 17.51
C THR A 620 -57.51 -13.75 18.10
N PRO A 621 -57.60 -12.56 17.39
CA PRO A 621 -56.73 -11.39 17.70
C PRO A 621 -57.39 -9.97 17.78
N THR A 622 -56.56 -8.91 17.78
CA THR A 622 -56.82 -7.47 17.42
C THR A 622 -55.46 -6.76 17.09
N SER A 623 -55.31 -5.60 16.42
CA SER A 623 -56.12 -4.82 15.45
C SER A 623 -55.25 -3.72 14.74
N THR A 624 -55.75 -3.11 13.66
CA THR A 624 -55.15 -2.02 12.80
C THR A 624 -55.82 -0.63 13.05
N PRO A 625 -55.63 0.50 12.28
CA PRO A 625 -54.84 0.77 11.06
C PRO A 625 -53.99 2.10 11.01
N THR A 626 -53.38 2.29 9.82
CA THR A 626 -52.70 3.42 9.12
C THR A 626 -53.37 4.83 9.17
N PRO A 627 -52.68 5.92 8.71
CA PRO A 627 -52.54 6.23 7.26
C PRO A 627 -51.17 5.92 6.65
#